data_AF-A0A7J6VL94-F1
#
_entry.id   AF-A0A7J6VL94-F1
#
_cell.length_a   1.000
_cell.length_b   1.000
_cell.length_c   1.000
_cell.angle_alpha   90.00
_cell.angle_beta   90.00
_cell.angle_gamma   90.00
#
_symmetry.space_group_name_H-M   'P 1'
#
loop_
_entity.id
_entity.type
_entity.pdbx_description
1 polymer ?
#
loop_
_entity_poly.entity_id
_entity_poly.type
_entity_poly.pdbx_seq_one_letter_code
_entity_poly.pdbx_strand_id
1 'polypeptide(L)'
;MATTTTTLFFCFFFIVFIAGAAASAVEEVEQQQQAFAPEQPLISRIVFGSCANQSAPQPIWNAIIDFNPQVFIWLGDNIYGDIRRPYKLFGKERTIGPWKNVPRFVPASETEMQLKYHIAKKNSGYSLLRKKTQVIGTWDDHDYGLNDAGKEFSEKNVNQKLMLDFLDEPQDSPRRKQAGVYASYTFGPKGKQVKVILLDTRYHRDPLSSDGSILGDSQWSWLKKELNGPKTEITIIGSSIQVLSNLSATTGPLFYMESWGRFPRERDHLFKMIASSKRNGIFFISGDVHFGEIARYDCANATGYPLYDITSSGLTQAVEKVIPEPLAFLVEVAAWLTPTTMRLISTSCRYRSCTYGQTNFGAIEIDWGVTPVTVKVEVRDVNGHPAISVNIPLSELQNQGSNDRNTLKVAELQRHCTLERNLPWITRYRLAFLFYYFLAVLLLLVVGLSYAAIKYTKRIFGKCKYYHHNSVKISVVQISPVICQICSSSFKVSQEATGSTFYEEKPPLQCFSPALPRRREISCNLILNETKDWIAIPNLQLEVCPTFWQALAAWPLGTATVQRGLLPSGRKRKMKSLTSIGMKLLA
;
A
#
# COMPACT_ATOMS: atom_id res chain seq x y z
N MET A 1 17.70 83.10 0.19
CA MET A 1 17.56 81.78 -0.48
C MET A 1 18.87 81.04 -0.72
N ALA A 2 20.06 81.67 -0.60
CA ALA A 2 21.34 81.00 -0.87
C ALA A 2 21.92 80.17 0.30
N THR A 3 21.47 80.37 1.53
CA THR A 3 21.96 79.66 2.73
C THR A 3 21.24 78.34 3.01
N THR A 4 19.99 78.19 2.57
CA THR A 4 19.19 76.98 2.81
C THR A 4 19.55 75.83 1.87
N THR A 5 19.96 76.13 0.64
CA THR A 5 20.36 75.13 -0.37
C THR A 5 21.66 74.43 -0.03
N THR A 6 22.63 75.15 0.53
CA THR A 6 23.95 74.58 0.92
C THR A 6 23.80 73.57 2.06
N THR A 7 22.97 73.87 3.06
CA THR A 7 22.72 72.97 4.21
C THR A 7 22.00 71.69 3.79
N LEU A 8 21.03 71.79 2.88
CA LEU A 8 20.34 70.61 2.31
C LEU A 8 21.29 69.72 1.51
N PHE A 9 22.23 70.31 0.78
CA PHE A 9 23.23 69.56 0.01
C PHE A 9 24.20 68.78 0.92
N PHE A 10 24.67 69.40 2.01
CA PHE A 10 25.52 68.72 2.99
C PHE A 10 24.78 67.61 3.74
N CYS A 11 23.51 67.82 4.14
CA CYS A 11 22.71 66.77 4.78
C CYS A 11 22.48 65.57 3.85
N PHE A 12 22.23 65.79 2.56
CA PHE A 12 22.04 64.71 1.59
C PHE A 12 23.32 63.87 1.42
N PHE A 13 24.47 64.52 1.25
CA PHE A 13 25.76 63.80 1.14
C PHE A 13 26.13 63.04 2.41
N PHE A 14 25.83 63.61 3.58
CA PHE A 14 26.10 62.93 4.86
C PHE A 14 25.21 61.68 5.05
N ILE A 15 23.93 61.74 4.65
CA ILE A 15 23.03 60.59 4.68
C ILE A 15 23.49 59.49 3.70
N VAL A 16 23.89 59.86 2.48
CA VAL A 16 24.41 58.91 1.49
C VAL A 16 25.71 58.26 1.97
N PHE A 17 26.59 59.02 2.61
CA PHE A 17 27.84 58.51 3.16
C PHE A 17 27.61 57.53 4.33
N ILE A 18 26.69 57.86 5.24
CA ILE A 18 26.30 56.96 6.35
C ILE A 18 25.64 55.69 5.80
N ALA A 19 24.78 55.80 4.79
CA ALA A 19 24.14 54.64 4.16
C ALA A 19 25.17 53.72 3.47
N GLY A 20 26.16 54.30 2.79
CA GLY A 20 27.26 53.55 2.17
C GLY A 20 28.16 52.86 3.19
N ALA A 21 28.52 53.55 4.28
CA ALA A 21 29.31 52.98 5.36
C ALA A 21 28.56 51.86 6.10
N ALA A 22 27.25 52.02 6.33
CA ALA A 22 26.41 50.99 6.93
C ALA A 22 26.28 49.76 6.02
N ALA A 23 26.13 49.94 4.70
CA ALA A 23 26.09 48.83 3.75
C ALA A 23 27.40 48.04 3.74
N SER A 24 28.55 48.74 3.73
CA SER A 24 29.87 48.10 3.74
C SER A 24 30.15 47.34 5.04
N ALA A 25 29.69 47.87 6.18
CA ALA A 25 29.81 47.20 7.47
C ALA A 25 28.92 45.95 7.58
N VAL A 26 27.72 45.97 6.98
CA VAL A 26 26.85 44.79 6.89
C VAL A 26 27.50 43.70 6.02
N GLU A 27 28.15 44.09 4.91
CA GLU A 27 28.83 43.15 4.01
C GLU A 27 30.07 42.50 4.67
N GLU A 28 30.85 43.26 5.46
CA GLU A 28 31.96 42.71 6.25
C GLU A 28 31.49 41.76 7.36
N VAL A 29 30.39 42.10 8.04
CA VAL A 29 29.81 41.23 9.08
C VAL A 29 29.25 39.95 8.46
N GLU A 30 28.57 40.02 7.30
CA GLU A 30 28.11 38.83 6.58
C GLU A 30 29.28 37.95 6.12
N GLN A 31 30.37 38.53 5.62
CA GLN A 31 31.58 37.77 5.26
C GLN A 31 32.26 37.11 6.47
N GLN A 32 32.34 37.79 7.62
CA GLN A 32 32.88 37.21 8.84
C GLN A 32 31.97 36.12 9.44
N GLN A 33 30.65 36.27 9.36
CA GLN A 33 29.69 35.27 9.81
C GLN A 33 29.76 33.99 8.96
N GLN A 34 30.06 34.13 7.67
CA GLN A 34 30.18 33.01 6.73
C GLN A 34 31.50 32.25 6.86
N ALA A 35 32.55 32.87 7.40
CA ALA A 35 33.84 32.23 7.67
C ALA A 35 33.86 31.30 8.90
N PHE A 36 32.86 31.39 9.79
CA PHE A 36 32.78 30.63 11.05
C PHE A 36 31.62 29.64 11.13
N ALA A 37 30.87 29.42 10.05
CA ALA A 37 29.88 28.35 10.03
C ALA A 37 30.60 26.99 10.16
N PRO A 38 30.29 26.17 11.17
CA PRO A 38 30.91 24.85 11.32
C PRO A 38 30.68 24.05 10.04
N GLU A 39 31.78 23.51 9.49
CA GLU A 39 31.76 22.78 8.24
C GLU A 39 30.82 21.57 8.38
N GLN A 40 29.77 21.53 7.55
CA GLN A 40 28.73 20.51 7.65
C GLN A 40 29.35 19.12 7.41
N PRO A 41 28.98 18.09 8.20
CA PRO A 41 29.60 16.78 8.11
C PRO A 41 29.41 16.18 6.71
N LEU A 42 30.48 15.64 6.14
CA LEU A 42 30.44 14.93 4.87
C LEU A 42 29.56 13.68 5.00
N ILE A 43 28.53 13.57 4.16
CA ILE A 43 27.68 12.39 4.11
C ILE A 43 27.98 11.53 2.89
N SER A 44 27.91 10.22 3.08
CA SER A 44 28.15 9.18 2.08
C SER A 44 27.11 8.07 2.14
N ARG A 45 26.41 7.89 3.27
CA ARG A 45 25.40 6.83 3.44
C ARG A 45 24.07 7.42 3.89
N ILE A 46 23.06 7.26 3.04
CA ILE A 46 21.69 7.72 3.27
C ILE A 46 20.75 6.52 3.11
N VAL A 47 19.80 6.39 4.02
CA VAL A 47 18.71 5.41 3.90
C VAL A 47 17.39 6.15 3.82
N PHE A 48 16.42 5.57 3.12
CA PHE A 48 15.07 6.10 3.06
C PHE A 48 14.03 4.99 2.98
N GLY A 49 12.78 5.32 3.31
CA GLY A 49 11.68 4.38 3.18
C GLY A 49 10.33 4.98 3.59
N SER A 50 9.27 4.21 3.34
CA SER A 50 7.89 4.53 3.66
C SER A 50 7.11 3.28 4.07
N CYS A 51 5.86 3.46 4.51
CA CYS A 51 4.90 2.37 4.76
C CYS A 51 5.29 1.49 5.97
N ALA A 52 5.52 2.16 7.10
CA ALA A 52 5.88 1.58 8.40
C ALA A 52 4.68 1.53 9.36
N ASN A 53 3.89 0.47 9.27
CA ASN A 53 2.87 0.15 10.26
C ASN A 53 3.51 -0.09 11.63
N GLN A 54 3.33 0.89 12.49
CA GLN A 54 3.80 0.98 13.87
C GLN A 54 3.42 -0.24 14.72
N SER A 55 2.32 -0.92 14.38
CA SER A 55 1.82 -2.09 15.12
C SER A 55 2.35 -3.41 14.56
N ALA A 56 3.03 -3.41 13.41
CA ALA A 56 3.61 -4.60 12.81
C ALA A 56 5.04 -4.85 13.31
N PRO A 57 5.52 -6.10 13.31
CA PRO A 57 6.94 -6.40 13.51
C PRO A 57 7.80 -5.71 12.45
N GLN A 58 8.89 -5.04 12.88
CA GLN A 58 9.78 -4.28 12.00
C GLN A 58 11.24 -4.76 12.12
N PRO A 59 11.57 -6.03 11.78
CA PRO A 59 12.94 -6.53 11.83
C PRO A 59 13.89 -5.81 10.86
N ILE A 60 13.32 -5.09 9.87
CA ILE A 60 14.06 -4.31 8.87
C ILE A 60 15.00 -3.26 9.49
N TRP A 61 14.69 -2.78 10.71
CA TRP A 61 15.56 -1.82 11.39
C TRP A 61 16.95 -2.38 11.66
N ASN A 62 17.10 -3.69 11.85
CA ASN A 62 18.42 -4.30 12.06
C ASN A 62 19.32 -4.05 10.84
N ALA A 63 18.83 -4.38 9.64
CA ALA A 63 19.57 -4.15 8.40
C ALA A 63 19.83 -2.66 8.14
N ILE A 64 18.88 -1.78 8.48
CA ILE A 64 19.06 -0.32 8.35
C ILE A 64 20.16 0.18 9.31
N ILE A 65 20.18 -0.30 10.56
CA ILE A 65 21.20 0.07 11.54
C ILE A 65 22.57 -0.47 11.11
N ASP A 66 22.64 -1.71 10.63
CA ASP A 66 23.88 -2.35 10.17
C ASP A 66 24.48 -1.65 8.96
N PHE A 67 23.65 -1.04 8.10
CA PHE A 67 24.10 -0.19 7.01
C PHE A 67 24.83 1.09 7.50
N ASN A 68 24.60 1.49 8.76
CA ASN A 68 25.20 2.65 9.42
C ASN A 68 24.96 3.98 8.66
N PRO A 69 23.70 4.37 8.43
CA PRO A 69 23.37 5.60 7.71
C PRO A 69 23.66 6.85 8.55
N GLN A 70 24.09 7.91 7.87
CA GLN A 70 24.27 9.23 8.48
C GLN A 70 22.96 10.02 8.47
N VAL A 71 22.13 9.78 7.45
CA VAL A 71 20.78 10.36 7.32
C VAL A 71 19.78 9.24 7.02
N PHE A 72 18.65 9.26 7.72
CA PHE A 72 17.47 8.46 7.41
C PHE A 72 16.32 9.38 6.98
N ILE A 73 15.69 9.08 5.85
CA ILE A 73 14.64 9.90 5.26
C ILE A 73 13.32 9.13 5.25
N TRP A 74 12.36 9.61 6.02
CA TRP A 74 10.97 9.19 5.91
C TRP A 74 10.32 9.77 4.65
N LEU A 75 9.72 8.92 3.83
CA LEU A 75 8.95 9.31 2.66
C LEU A 75 7.43 9.17 2.87
N GLY A 76 7.01 9.07 4.13
CA GLY A 76 5.60 9.00 4.49
C GLY A 76 5.10 7.58 4.78
N ASP A 77 3.83 7.49 5.17
CA ASP A 77 3.27 6.38 5.93
C ASP A 77 4.19 5.96 7.08
N ASN A 78 4.69 6.95 7.81
CA ASN A 78 5.55 6.77 8.97
C ASN A 78 4.77 6.07 10.11
N ILE A 79 3.46 6.29 10.11
CA ILE A 79 2.43 5.51 10.80
C ILE A 79 1.24 5.26 9.87
N TYR A 80 0.47 4.21 10.19
CA TYR A 80 -0.88 4.00 9.64
C TYR A 80 -1.89 4.68 10.57
N GLY A 81 -2.10 5.97 10.34
CA GLY A 81 -2.86 6.88 11.21
C GLY A 81 -4.37 6.70 11.14
N ASP A 82 -4.92 6.41 9.97
CA ASP A 82 -6.36 6.16 9.80
C ASP A 82 -6.80 4.77 10.31
N ILE A 83 -8.10 4.51 10.28
CA ILE A 83 -8.71 3.25 10.71
C ILE A 83 -9.18 2.48 9.47
N ARG A 84 -8.53 1.34 9.21
CA ARG A 84 -8.85 0.45 8.08
C ARG A 84 -9.90 -0.59 8.45
N ARG A 85 -11.09 -0.50 7.85
CA ARG A 85 -12.17 -1.50 7.97
C ARG A 85 -11.87 -2.77 7.15
N PRO A 86 -12.33 -3.95 7.59
CA PRO A 86 -12.12 -5.20 6.87
C PRO A 86 -12.86 -5.21 5.53
N TYR A 87 -12.42 -6.09 4.63
CA TYR A 87 -13.11 -6.35 3.37
C TYR A 87 -14.48 -7.01 3.61
N LYS A 88 -15.56 -6.31 3.26
CA LYS A 88 -16.93 -6.83 3.33
C LYS A 88 -17.61 -6.65 1.96
N LEU A 89 -17.90 -7.76 1.30
CA LEU A 89 -18.65 -7.80 0.03
C LEU A 89 -20.17 -7.95 0.27
N PHE A 90 -20.55 -8.59 1.37
CA PHE A 90 -21.93 -8.91 1.73
C PHE A 90 -22.31 -8.31 3.09
N GLY A 91 -23.61 -8.24 3.36
CA GLY A 91 -24.16 -7.66 4.59
C GLY A 91 -24.63 -6.21 4.45
N LYS A 92 -25.00 -5.61 5.59
CA LYS A 92 -25.49 -4.21 5.67
C LYS A 92 -24.40 -3.18 5.37
N GLU A 93 -23.18 -3.45 5.81
CA GLU A 93 -22.00 -2.63 5.53
C GLU A 93 -21.10 -3.34 4.52
N ARG A 94 -20.89 -2.71 3.36
CA ARG A 94 -20.05 -3.20 2.28
C ARG A 94 -18.95 -2.19 2.02
N THR A 95 -17.71 -2.60 2.24
CA THR A 95 -16.52 -1.73 2.15
C THR A 95 -15.83 -1.83 0.78
N ILE A 96 -16.16 -2.85 -0.01
CA ILE A 96 -15.61 -3.10 -1.34
C ILE A 96 -16.66 -3.66 -2.31
N GLY A 97 -16.32 -3.66 -3.60
CA GLY A 97 -17.16 -4.17 -4.69
C GLY A 97 -18.13 -3.13 -5.25
N PRO A 98 -18.92 -3.51 -6.28
CA PRO A 98 -19.81 -2.59 -7.00
C PRO A 98 -20.96 -2.05 -6.14
N TRP A 99 -21.26 -2.69 -5.01
CA TRP A 99 -22.33 -2.28 -4.08
C TRP A 99 -21.80 -1.72 -2.76
N LYS A 100 -20.55 -1.26 -2.75
CA LYS A 100 -19.95 -0.55 -1.60
C LYS A 100 -20.86 0.59 -1.15
N ASN A 101 -21.13 0.69 0.14
CA ASN A 101 -21.98 1.72 0.73
C ASN A 101 -21.37 2.41 1.97
N VAL A 102 -20.21 1.94 2.43
CA VAL A 102 -19.46 2.59 3.50
C VAL A 102 -18.00 2.77 3.07
N PRO A 103 -17.31 3.82 3.55
CA PRO A 103 -15.89 3.99 3.27
C PRO A 103 -15.09 2.86 3.91
N ARG A 104 -13.97 2.51 3.29
CA ARG A 104 -13.05 1.48 3.81
C ARG A 104 -12.13 2.05 4.89
N PHE A 105 -11.73 3.30 4.75
CA PHE A 105 -10.87 4.03 5.65
C PHE A 105 -11.67 5.16 6.30
N VAL A 106 -11.44 5.39 7.58
CA VAL A 106 -12.02 6.52 8.31
C VAL A 106 -10.94 7.22 9.12
N PRO A 107 -11.02 8.54 9.30
CA PRO A 107 -10.05 9.28 10.10
C PRO A 107 -10.04 8.78 11.54
N ALA A 108 -8.86 8.78 12.15
CA ALA A 108 -8.70 8.53 13.57
C ALA A 108 -8.80 9.85 14.36
N SER A 109 -9.09 9.74 15.67
CA SER A 109 -9.02 10.90 16.57
C SER A 109 -7.58 11.40 16.76
N GLU A 110 -7.41 12.66 17.16
CA GLU A 110 -6.09 13.22 17.49
C GLU A 110 -5.34 12.36 18.53
N THR A 111 -6.03 11.90 19.57
CA THR A 111 -5.44 11.04 20.61
C THR A 111 -4.98 9.69 20.06
N GLU A 112 -5.72 9.09 19.13
CA GLU A 112 -5.32 7.85 18.49
C GLU A 112 -4.12 8.06 17.55
N MET A 113 -4.09 9.15 16.79
CA MET A 113 -2.93 9.56 15.98
C MET A 113 -1.68 9.74 16.86
N GLN A 114 -1.80 10.48 17.96
CA GLN A 114 -0.73 10.67 18.94
C GLN A 114 -0.21 9.33 19.50
N LEU A 115 -1.11 8.41 19.86
CA LEU A 115 -0.75 7.08 20.34
C LEU A 115 0.02 6.29 19.28
N LYS A 116 -0.43 6.33 18.02
CA LYS A 116 0.23 5.63 16.90
C LYS A 116 1.64 6.17 16.66
N TYR A 117 1.84 7.49 16.69
CA TYR A 117 3.18 8.08 16.64
C TYR A 117 4.03 7.68 17.85
N HIS A 118 3.46 7.62 19.05
CA HIS A 118 4.17 7.17 20.24
C HIS A 118 4.65 5.71 20.12
N ILE A 119 3.80 4.82 19.60
CA ILE A 119 4.16 3.41 19.33
C ILE A 119 5.32 3.33 18.33
N ALA A 120 5.22 4.06 17.21
CA ALA A 120 6.27 4.10 16.19
C ALA A 120 7.60 4.57 16.78
N LYS A 121 7.59 5.66 17.54
CA LYS A 121 8.78 6.26 18.16
C LYS A 121 9.40 5.39 19.24
N LYS A 122 8.60 4.55 19.91
CA LYS A 122 9.03 3.57 20.93
C LYS A 122 9.55 2.26 20.33
N ASN A 123 9.35 2.00 19.03
CA ASN A 123 9.93 0.84 18.38
C ASN A 123 11.44 0.79 18.64
N SER A 124 11.94 -0.35 19.15
CA SER A 124 13.33 -0.45 19.62
C SER A 124 14.35 -0.22 18.51
N GLY A 125 14.10 -0.76 17.31
CA GLY A 125 14.96 -0.57 16.15
C GLY A 125 15.00 0.90 15.72
N TYR A 126 13.84 1.52 15.52
CA TYR A 126 13.79 2.95 15.16
C TYR A 126 14.37 3.86 16.25
N SER A 127 14.14 3.54 17.53
CA SER A 127 14.72 4.27 18.66
C SER A 127 16.25 4.17 18.68
N LEU A 128 16.83 3.02 18.35
CA LEU A 128 18.28 2.84 18.23
C LEU A 128 18.85 3.62 17.05
N LEU A 129 18.19 3.60 15.89
CA LEU A 129 18.58 4.37 14.71
C LEU A 129 18.68 5.87 15.02
N ARG A 130 17.64 6.44 15.65
CA ARG A 130 17.56 7.87 16.02
C ARG A 130 18.70 8.35 16.93
N LYS A 131 19.41 7.45 17.64
CA LYS A 131 20.54 7.83 18.50
C LYS A 131 21.82 8.15 17.73
N LYS A 132 21.96 7.65 16.50
CA LYS A 132 23.20 7.71 15.71
C LYS A 132 23.01 8.36 14.34
N THR A 133 21.77 8.44 13.86
CA THR A 133 21.41 8.87 12.52
C THR A 133 20.51 10.09 12.60
N GLN A 134 20.77 11.09 11.78
CA GLN A 134 19.85 12.22 11.63
C GLN A 134 18.60 11.76 10.89
N VAL A 135 17.44 11.93 11.52
CA VAL A 135 16.15 11.60 10.91
C VAL A 135 15.50 12.87 10.37
N ILE A 136 15.16 12.84 9.09
CA ILE A 136 14.36 13.87 8.40
C ILE A 136 13.22 13.18 7.68
N GLY A 137 12.22 13.93 7.21
CA GLY A 137 11.07 13.26 6.61
C GLY A 137 9.97 14.15 6.11
N THR A 138 9.11 13.55 5.30
CA THR A 138 7.76 14.05 4.96
C THR A 138 6.72 13.02 5.41
N TRP A 139 5.45 13.29 5.14
CA TRP A 139 4.32 12.38 5.42
C TRP A 139 3.73 11.82 4.14
N ASP A 140 2.83 10.84 4.28
CA ASP A 140 1.88 10.45 3.23
C ASP A 140 0.45 10.44 3.75
N ASP A 141 -0.51 9.89 3.00
CA ASP A 141 -1.93 9.92 3.32
C ASP A 141 -2.29 9.30 4.67
N HIS A 142 -1.62 8.21 5.09
CA HIS A 142 -1.96 7.60 6.38
C HIS A 142 -1.48 8.42 7.59
N ASP A 143 -0.34 9.11 7.51
CA ASP A 143 0.11 10.09 8.51
C ASP A 143 -0.73 11.37 8.45
N TYR A 144 -1.14 11.75 7.23
CA TYR A 144 -1.97 12.91 6.95
C TYR A 144 -3.38 12.73 7.55
N GLY A 145 -3.85 11.48 7.66
CA GLY A 145 -4.95 11.07 8.53
C GLY A 145 -6.10 10.35 7.82
N LEU A 146 -6.04 10.17 6.51
CA LEU A 146 -7.05 9.48 5.74
C LEU A 146 -6.49 9.05 4.37
N ASN A 147 -6.65 7.76 4.04
CA ASN A 147 -6.23 7.20 2.76
C ASN A 147 -6.68 8.06 1.56
N ASP A 148 -5.75 8.36 0.66
CA ASP A 148 -5.88 9.19 -0.54
C ASP A 148 -6.37 10.64 -0.31
N ALA A 149 -6.36 11.16 0.92
CA ALA A 149 -6.86 12.49 1.20
C ALA A 149 -5.87 13.59 0.81
N GLY A 150 -6.41 14.72 0.33
CA GLY A 150 -5.68 15.92 -0.04
C GLY A 150 -6.14 17.14 0.75
N LYS A 151 -6.17 18.29 0.10
CA LYS A 151 -6.47 19.58 0.75
C LYS A 151 -7.86 19.66 1.39
N GLU A 152 -8.79 18.81 0.96
CA GLU A 152 -10.16 18.70 1.49
C GLU A 152 -10.24 18.15 2.91
N PHE A 153 -9.18 17.52 3.41
CA PHE A 153 -9.16 16.94 4.75
C PHE A 153 -9.07 18.03 5.83
N SER A 154 -10.03 18.04 6.77
CA SER A 154 -10.18 19.09 7.79
C SER A 154 -9.12 19.05 8.88
N GLU A 155 -8.65 17.86 9.27
CA GLU A 155 -7.78 17.63 10.42
C GLU A 155 -6.29 17.77 10.07
N LYS A 156 -5.95 18.12 8.82
CA LYS A 156 -4.57 18.24 8.32
C LYS A 156 -3.67 19.13 9.18
N ASN A 157 -4.21 20.21 9.74
CA ASN A 157 -3.45 21.13 10.61
C ASN A 157 -3.07 20.50 11.95
N VAL A 158 -3.95 19.66 12.50
CA VAL A 158 -3.69 18.93 13.73
C VAL A 158 -2.64 17.86 13.44
N ASN A 159 -2.83 17.08 12.39
CA ASN A 159 -1.91 16.01 12.02
C ASN A 159 -0.52 16.56 11.61
N GLN A 160 -0.44 17.77 11.06
CA GLN A 160 0.84 18.45 10.78
C GLN A 160 1.64 18.62 12.06
N LYS A 161 1.00 19.10 13.13
CA LYS A 161 1.67 19.29 14.43
C LYS A 161 2.19 17.96 14.97
N LEU A 162 1.35 16.91 14.93
CA LEU A 162 1.72 15.58 15.41
C LEU A 162 2.89 14.97 14.63
N MET A 163 2.89 15.11 13.31
CA MET A 163 3.99 14.65 12.46
C MET A 163 5.29 15.39 12.78
N LEU A 164 5.24 16.71 12.94
CA LEU A 164 6.41 17.52 13.29
C LEU A 164 6.94 17.18 14.69
N ASP A 165 6.06 16.89 15.65
CA ASP A 165 6.45 16.39 16.97
C ASP A 165 7.07 14.98 16.90
N PHE A 166 6.56 14.12 16.02
CA PHE A 166 7.15 12.81 15.75
C PHE A 166 8.59 12.93 15.21
N LEU A 167 8.83 13.87 14.29
CA LEU A 167 10.17 14.17 13.74
C LEU A 167 11.10 14.95 14.67
N ASP A 168 10.67 15.30 15.89
CA ASP A 168 11.41 16.16 16.82
C ASP A 168 11.73 17.55 16.22
N GLU A 169 10.87 18.06 15.35
CA GLU A 169 11.04 19.38 14.75
C GLU A 169 11.07 20.46 15.85
N PRO A 170 12.05 21.39 15.86
CA PRO A 170 12.12 22.45 16.86
C PRO A 170 10.83 23.28 16.95
N GLN A 171 10.46 23.72 18.15
CA GLN A 171 9.21 24.45 18.38
C GLN A 171 9.18 25.83 17.70
N ASP A 172 10.36 26.43 17.49
CA ASP A 172 10.55 27.71 16.81
C ASP A 172 10.76 27.57 15.29
N SER A 173 10.79 26.35 14.76
CA SER A 173 11.00 26.07 13.33
C SER A 173 9.97 26.80 12.45
N PRO A 174 10.40 27.44 11.35
CA PRO A 174 9.46 28.04 10.38
C PRO A 174 8.50 27.01 9.79
N ARG A 175 8.89 25.72 9.76
CA ARG A 175 8.06 24.61 9.29
C ARG A 175 6.76 24.44 10.09
N ARG A 176 6.73 24.87 11.35
CA ARG A 176 5.52 24.86 12.20
C ARG A 176 4.54 25.99 11.88
N LYS A 177 4.94 26.99 11.10
CA LYS A 177 4.13 28.18 10.74
C LYS A 177 3.67 28.18 9.29
N GLN A 178 4.24 27.33 8.45
CA GLN A 178 3.83 27.18 7.05
C GLN A 178 2.72 26.15 6.89
N ALA A 179 2.05 26.21 5.74
CA ALA A 179 1.03 25.26 5.31
C ALA A 179 1.69 24.05 4.62
N GLY A 180 1.77 22.91 5.32
CA GLY A 180 2.42 21.68 4.85
C GLY A 180 3.80 21.43 5.48
N VAL A 181 4.27 20.19 5.39
CA VAL A 181 5.51 19.73 6.04
C VAL A 181 6.74 19.74 5.13
N TYR A 182 6.73 20.42 3.98
CA TYR A 182 7.92 20.46 3.12
C TYR A 182 9.11 21.16 3.79
N ALA A 183 10.33 20.69 3.49
CA ALA A 183 11.56 21.20 4.09
C ALA A 183 12.77 20.91 3.19
N SER A 184 13.90 21.59 3.44
CA SER A 184 15.18 21.29 2.77
C SER A 184 16.34 21.26 3.76
N TYR A 185 17.36 20.46 3.42
CA TYR A 185 18.56 20.24 4.21
C TYR A 185 19.78 20.26 3.27
N THR A 186 20.91 20.77 3.73
CA THR A 186 22.17 20.73 2.97
C THR A 186 23.26 20.16 3.86
N PHE A 187 23.96 19.14 3.36
CA PHE A 187 24.99 18.41 4.07
C PHE A 187 26.33 18.49 3.34
N GLY A 188 27.42 18.30 4.07
CA GLY A 188 28.77 18.23 3.54
C GLY A 188 29.44 19.58 3.26
N PRO A 189 30.77 19.56 3.12
CA PRO A 189 31.58 20.74 2.79
C PRO A 189 31.38 21.15 1.32
N LYS A 190 31.77 22.39 1.00
CA LYS A 190 31.74 22.93 -0.36
C LYS A 190 32.46 21.98 -1.34
N GLY A 191 31.85 21.70 -2.49
CA GLY A 191 32.37 20.75 -3.49
C GLY A 191 32.07 19.28 -3.21
N LYS A 192 31.44 18.95 -2.07
CA LYS A 192 30.87 17.62 -1.76
C LYS A 192 29.49 17.75 -1.11
N GLN A 193 28.74 18.77 -1.53
CA GLN A 193 27.46 19.10 -0.90
C GLN A 193 26.33 18.24 -1.46
N VAL A 194 25.50 17.73 -0.55
CA VAL A 194 24.26 17.02 -0.86
C VAL A 194 23.10 17.85 -0.34
N LYS A 195 22.23 18.31 -1.25
CA LYS A 195 20.96 18.94 -0.89
C LYS A 195 19.86 17.88 -0.87
N VAL A 196 19.04 17.88 0.17
CA VAL A 196 17.81 17.10 0.24
C VAL A 196 16.64 18.07 0.28
N ILE A 197 15.70 17.92 -0.65
CA ILE A 197 14.45 18.69 -0.72
C ILE A 197 13.31 17.70 -0.50
N LEU A 198 12.54 17.87 0.58
CA LEU A 198 11.40 17.02 0.90
C LEU A 198 10.12 17.76 0.51
N LEU A 199 9.37 17.17 -0.41
CA LEU A 199 8.05 17.65 -0.82
C LEU A 199 6.97 17.12 0.11
N ASP A 200 5.91 17.91 0.22
CA ASP A 200 4.62 17.55 0.77
C ASP A 200 3.65 17.44 -0.40
N THR A 201 3.12 16.25 -0.66
CA THR A 201 2.20 15.99 -1.77
C THR A 201 0.76 15.75 -1.30
N ARG A 202 0.42 16.22 -0.09
CA ARG A 202 -0.91 16.05 0.53
C ARG A 202 -1.58 17.38 0.87
N TYR A 203 -0.90 18.28 1.58
CA TYR A 203 -1.53 19.44 2.23
C TYR A 203 -2.33 20.36 1.27
N HIS A 204 -1.76 20.60 0.08
CA HIS A 204 -2.32 21.45 -0.96
C HIS A 204 -2.92 20.65 -2.13
N ARG A 205 -2.81 19.33 -2.10
CA ARG A 205 -3.15 18.48 -3.24
C ARG A 205 -4.66 18.50 -3.50
N ASP A 206 -5.03 18.75 -4.75
CA ASP A 206 -6.39 18.61 -5.24
C ASP A 206 -6.84 17.13 -5.34
N PRO A 207 -8.15 16.85 -5.42
CA PRO A 207 -8.64 15.48 -5.56
C PRO A 207 -7.98 14.71 -6.71
N LEU A 208 -7.70 13.41 -6.53
CA LEU A 208 -6.99 12.56 -7.51
C LEU A 208 -7.66 12.45 -8.88
N SER A 209 -8.96 12.70 -8.96
CA SER A 209 -9.73 12.70 -10.20
C SER A 209 -9.74 14.05 -10.91
N SER A 210 -9.09 15.07 -10.36
CA SER A 210 -8.99 16.41 -10.94
C SER A 210 -7.70 16.57 -11.75
N ASP A 211 -7.60 17.68 -12.47
CA ASP A 211 -6.36 18.16 -13.08
C ASP A 211 -5.68 19.25 -12.24
N GLY A 212 -5.99 19.32 -10.94
CA GLY A 212 -5.57 20.38 -10.03
C GLY A 212 -4.09 20.35 -9.62
N SER A 213 -3.78 21.04 -8.52
CA SER A 213 -2.40 21.15 -8.02
C SER A 213 -2.02 20.01 -7.07
N ILE A 214 -0.73 19.70 -7.00
CA ILE A 214 -0.17 18.84 -5.94
C ILE A 214 0.41 19.71 -4.83
N LEU A 215 1.28 20.65 -5.18
CA LEU A 215 2.07 21.42 -4.20
C LEU A 215 1.38 22.73 -3.76
N GLY A 216 0.50 23.28 -4.59
CA GLY A 216 -0.07 24.61 -4.38
C GLY A 216 0.96 25.75 -4.53
N ASP A 217 0.47 26.97 -4.68
CA ASP A 217 1.30 28.13 -5.07
C ASP A 217 2.43 28.45 -4.07
N SER A 218 2.16 28.28 -2.78
CA SER A 218 3.13 28.58 -1.71
C SER A 218 4.36 27.68 -1.77
N GLN A 219 4.15 26.37 -1.91
CA GLN A 219 5.22 25.39 -2.00
C GLN A 219 5.89 25.40 -3.36
N TRP A 220 5.16 25.66 -4.46
CA TRP A 220 5.78 25.89 -5.77
C TRP A 220 6.74 27.07 -5.75
N SER A 221 6.33 28.18 -5.13
CA SER A 221 7.18 29.36 -4.96
C SER A 221 8.41 29.07 -4.09
N TRP A 222 8.23 28.29 -3.02
CA TRP A 222 9.33 27.84 -2.17
C TRP A 222 10.30 26.91 -2.94
N LEU A 223 9.81 25.90 -3.64
CA LEU A 223 10.62 24.95 -4.40
C LEU A 223 11.44 25.66 -5.47
N LYS A 224 10.86 26.65 -6.15
CA LYS A 224 11.58 27.50 -7.11
C LYS A 224 12.76 28.21 -6.44
N LYS A 225 12.60 28.73 -5.22
CA LYS A 225 13.72 29.35 -4.47
C LYS A 225 14.78 28.31 -4.11
N GLU A 226 14.38 27.13 -3.64
CA GLU A 226 15.31 26.06 -3.27
C GLU A 226 16.16 25.58 -4.45
N LEU A 227 15.56 25.44 -5.62
CA LEU A 227 16.25 25.03 -6.84
C LEU A 227 17.21 26.11 -7.36
N ASN A 228 16.84 27.39 -7.24
CA ASN A 228 17.68 28.53 -7.64
C ASN A 228 18.69 28.98 -6.56
N GLY A 229 18.67 28.36 -5.37
CA GLY A 229 19.63 28.63 -4.30
C GLY A 229 21.05 28.12 -4.61
N PRO A 230 21.97 28.16 -3.62
CA PRO A 230 23.37 27.78 -3.80
C PRO A 230 23.54 26.39 -4.42
N LYS A 231 24.48 26.28 -5.37
CA LYS A 231 24.76 25.02 -6.08
C LYS A 231 25.26 23.94 -5.12
N THR A 232 24.82 22.71 -5.35
CA THR A 232 25.31 21.51 -4.67
C THR A 232 25.64 20.45 -5.71
N GLU A 233 26.53 19.52 -5.37
CA GLU A 233 26.95 18.46 -6.29
C GLU A 233 25.80 17.48 -6.56
N ILE A 234 25.06 17.15 -5.51
CA ILE A 234 23.90 16.26 -5.55
C ILE A 234 22.69 17.00 -4.98
N THR A 235 21.52 16.81 -5.59
CA THR A 235 20.23 17.29 -5.07
C THR A 235 19.21 16.14 -5.11
N ILE A 236 18.84 15.63 -3.95
CA ILE A 236 17.84 14.58 -3.81
C ILE A 236 16.49 15.25 -3.56
N ILE A 237 15.50 14.96 -4.39
CA ILE A 237 14.12 15.42 -4.17
C ILE A 237 13.30 14.23 -3.67
N GLY A 238 12.90 14.25 -2.40
CA GLY A 238 12.00 13.26 -1.81
C GLY A 238 10.54 13.63 -2.02
N SER A 239 9.74 12.69 -2.51
CA SER A 239 8.28 12.80 -2.67
C SER A 239 7.62 11.62 -1.96
N SER A 240 6.44 11.79 -1.36
CA SER A 240 5.77 10.64 -0.75
C SER A 240 5.25 9.67 -1.82
N ILE A 241 4.68 10.19 -2.88
CA ILE A 241 4.24 9.43 -4.07
C ILE A 241 5.30 9.44 -5.18
N GLN A 242 5.29 8.42 -6.05
CA GLN A 242 6.21 8.31 -7.19
C GLN A 242 6.13 9.50 -8.16
N VAL A 243 7.28 10.02 -8.60
CA VAL A 243 7.39 11.20 -9.48
C VAL A 243 7.38 10.79 -10.95
N LEU A 244 8.24 9.84 -11.33
CA LEU A 244 8.35 9.43 -12.73
C LEU A 244 7.22 8.49 -13.15
N SER A 245 6.84 7.56 -12.27
CA SER A 245 5.88 6.50 -12.55
C SER A 245 4.56 7.01 -13.13
N ASN A 246 4.10 6.34 -14.18
CA ASN A 246 2.77 6.51 -14.76
C ASN A 246 2.01 5.17 -14.80
N LEU A 247 2.33 4.28 -13.85
CA LEU A 247 1.89 2.89 -13.81
C LEU A 247 0.35 2.75 -13.78
N SER A 248 -0.34 3.71 -13.16
CA SER A 248 -1.80 3.84 -13.17
C SER A 248 -2.42 3.87 -14.56
N ALA A 249 -1.68 4.31 -15.58
CA ALA A 249 -2.14 4.28 -16.96
C ALA A 249 -2.29 2.84 -17.48
N THR A 250 -1.47 1.90 -17.00
CA THR A 250 -1.41 0.50 -17.47
C THR A 250 -2.07 -0.50 -16.54
N THR A 251 -2.29 -0.16 -15.27
CA THR A 251 -2.99 -1.02 -14.31
C THR A 251 -4.50 -0.78 -14.30
N GLY A 252 -4.95 0.39 -14.76
CA GLY A 252 -6.38 0.66 -14.96
C GLY A 252 -7.00 -0.26 -16.03
N PRO A 253 -8.26 -0.70 -15.86
CA PRO A 253 -9.19 -0.36 -14.79
C PRO A 253 -9.10 -1.28 -13.56
N LEU A 254 -8.09 -2.15 -13.44
CA LEU A 254 -7.99 -3.11 -12.33
C LEU A 254 -7.72 -2.38 -11.00
N PHE A 255 -6.77 -1.46 -11.01
CA PHE A 255 -6.45 -0.60 -9.87
C PHE A 255 -5.70 0.65 -10.33
N TYR A 256 -5.75 1.69 -9.50
CA TYR A 256 -5.03 2.94 -9.70
C TYR A 256 -4.17 3.20 -8.47
N MET A 257 -2.98 3.71 -8.71
CA MET A 257 -2.01 4.09 -7.71
C MET A 257 -1.83 5.61 -7.73
N GLU A 258 -1.49 6.16 -6.58
CA GLU A 258 -1.12 7.57 -6.51
C GLU A 258 0.27 7.79 -7.09
N SER A 259 0.39 8.82 -7.93
CA SER A 259 1.66 9.27 -8.45
C SER A 259 1.49 10.65 -9.07
N TRP A 260 2.59 11.35 -9.31
CA TRP A 260 2.61 12.57 -10.11
C TRP A 260 2.07 12.34 -11.53
N GLY A 261 2.09 11.10 -12.04
CA GLY A 261 1.48 10.72 -13.31
C GLY A 261 -0.04 10.95 -13.38
N ARG A 262 -0.72 11.03 -12.22
CA ARG A 262 -2.14 11.42 -12.10
C ARG A 262 -2.38 12.91 -12.36
N PHE A 263 -1.35 13.75 -12.17
CA PHE A 263 -1.40 15.21 -12.34
C PHE A 263 -0.36 15.64 -13.38
N PRO A 264 -0.58 15.32 -14.67
CA PRO A 264 0.44 15.51 -15.68
C PRO A 264 0.89 16.96 -15.86
N ARG A 265 -0.01 17.94 -15.64
CA ARG A 265 0.35 19.37 -15.69
C ARG A 265 1.35 19.75 -14.60
N GLU A 266 1.12 19.30 -13.36
CA GLU A 266 2.01 19.55 -12.22
C GLU A 266 3.36 18.85 -12.41
N ARG A 267 3.36 17.62 -12.94
CA ARG A 267 4.60 16.90 -13.24
C ARG A 267 5.40 17.57 -14.35
N ASP A 268 4.76 18.00 -15.42
CA ASP A 268 5.42 18.74 -16.50
C ASP A 268 5.95 20.09 -15.98
N HIS A 269 5.24 20.74 -15.05
CA HIS A 269 5.71 21.95 -14.37
C HIS A 269 6.97 21.68 -13.53
N LEU A 270 7.01 20.59 -12.76
CA LEU A 270 8.19 20.18 -12.00
C LEU A 270 9.42 20.02 -12.90
N PHE A 271 9.29 19.27 -14.00
CA PHE A 271 10.39 19.02 -14.93
C PHE A 271 10.87 20.31 -15.61
N LYS A 272 9.94 21.19 -16.01
CA LYS A 272 10.30 22.52 -16.56
C LYS A 272 11.01 23.38 -15.54
N MET A 273 10.58 23.36 -14.27
CA MET A 273 11.22 24.12 -13.21
C MET A 273 12.64 23.63 -12.94
N ILE A 274 12.83 22.31 -12.84
CA ILE A 274 14.14 21.67 -12.69
C ILE A 274 15.06 22.08 -13.84
N ALA A 275 14.61 21.92 -15.09
CA ALA A 275 15.34 22.34 -16.27
C ALA A 275 15.72 23.83 -16.23
N SER A 276 14.77 24.70 -15.89
CA SER A 276 14.99 26.14 -15.85
C SER A 276 16.02 26.58 -14.79
N SER A 277 16.12 25.83 -13.68
CA SER A 277 17.09 26.11 -12.61
C SER A 277 18.54 25.84 -13.01
N LYS A 278 18.78 25.04 -14.07
CA LYS A 278 20.11 24.57 -14.50
C LYS A 278 20.91 23.87 -13.39
N ARG A 279 20.23 23.39 -12.35
CA ARG A 279 20.82 22.61 -11.26
C ARG A 279 21.10 21.19 -11.73
N ASN A 280 22.34 20.75 -11.54
CA ASN A 280 22.77 19.39 -11.83
C ASN A 280 22.60 18.49 -10.59
N GLY A 281 22.79 17.19 -10.78
CA GLY A 281 22.80 16.20 -9.70
C GLY A 281 21.41 15.86 -9.16
N ILE A 282 20.33 16.18 -9.90
CA ILE A 282 18.96 15.96 -9.42
C ILE A 282 18.48 14.53 -9.71
N PHE A 283 18.00 13.86 -8.67
CA PHE A 283 17.20 12.64 -8.78
C PHE A 283 16.15 12.57 -7.66
N PHE A 284 15.18 11.67 -7.82
CA PHE A 284 14.05 11.50 -6.91
C PHE A 284 14.19 10.25 -6.04
N ILE A 285 13.60 10.32 -4.85
CA ILE A 285 13.28 9.16 -4.03
C ILE A 285 11.78 9.20 -3.68
N SER A 286 11.12 8.03 -3.64
CA SER A 286 9.67 7.95 -3.47
C SER A 286 9.14 6.76 -2.66
N GLY A 287 7.87 6.83 -2.24
CA GLY A 287 7.15 5.88 -1.37
C GLY A 287 5.77 5.44 -1.90
N ASP A 288 4.77 5.33 -1.01
CA ASP A 288 3.33 5.02 -1.23
C ASP A 288 2.98 3.59 -1.69
N VAL A 289 3.71 3.07 -2.68
CA VAL A 289 3.24 1.98 -3.54
C VAL A 289 3.37 0.55 -3.02
N HIS A 290 3.91 0.35 -1.81
CA HIS A 290 4.17 -0.95 -1.17
C HIS A 290 5.10 -1.91 -1.94
N PHE A 291 5.89 -1.41 -2.89
CA PHE A 291 7.00 -2.14 -3.50
C PHE A 291 8.21 -1.23 -3.72
N GLY A 292 9.36 -1.84 -4.03
CA GLY A 292 10.54 -1.13 -4.49
C GLY A 292 10.76 -1.27 -6.00
N GLU A 293 11.19 -0.18 -6.64
CA GLU A 293 11.63 -0.16 -8.03
C GLU A 293 12.58 1.00 -8.31
N ILE A 294 13.26 0.97 -9.46
CA ILE A 294 14.05 2.09 -9.97
C ILE A 294 13.51 2.45 -11.35
N ALA A 295 13.09 3.71 -11.50
CA ALA A 295 12.68 4.28 -12.77
C ALA A 295 13.73 5.27 -13.28
N ARG A 296 13.84 5.34 -14.61
CA ARG A 296 14.70 6.24 -15.37
C ARG A 296 13.86 6.92 -16.44
N TYR A 297 14.09 8.21 -16.67
CA TYR A 297 13.43 8.97 -17.73
C TYR A 297 14.47 9.78 -18.51
N ASP A 298 14.77 9.33 -19.73
CA ASP A 298 15.81 9.90 -20.60
C ASP A 298 15.32 11.15 -21.36
N CYS A 299 14.02 11.28 -21.56
CA CYS A 299 13.43 12.37 -22.34
C CYS A 299 13.15 13.65 -21.55
N ALA A 300 13.84 13.85 -20.43
CA ALA A 300 13.94 15.14 -19.77
C ALA A 300 14.86 16.08 -20.57
N ASN A 301 14.62 16.26 -21.89
CA ASN A 301 15.52 16.97 -22.81
C ASN A 301 15.92 18.37 -22.34
N ALA A 302 15.06 19.00 -21.53
CA ALA A 302 15.30 20.32 -20.96
C ALA A 302 16.28 20.30 -19.76
N THR A 303 16.42 19.20 -19.03
CA THR A 303 17.41 19.05 -17.94
C THR A 303 18.82 18.74 -18.47
N GLY A 304 18.90 18.11 -19.64
CA GLY A 304 20.17 17.76 -20.29
C GLY A 304 20.83 16.48 -19.80
N TYR A 305 20.15 15.73 -18.93
CA TYR A 305 20.58 14.43 -18.38
C TYR A 305 19.36 13.60 -17.92
N PRO A 306 19.48 12.25 -17.80
CA PRO A 306 18.38 11.39 -17.35
C PRO A 306 17.93 11.71 -15.92
N LEU A 307 16.63 11.66 -15.67
CA LEU A 307 16.07 11.71 -14.32
C LEU A 307 15.84 10.30 -13.79
N TYR A 308 16.20 10.08 -12.53
CA TYR A 308 15.97 8.83 -11.81
C TYR A 308 14.93 9.02 -10.70
N ASP A 309 14.17 7.97 -10.42
CA ASP A 309 13.25 7.89 -9.28
C ASP A 309 13.40 6.52 -8.62
N ILE A 310 13.95 6.53 -7.41
CA ILE A 310 14.22 5.31 -6.64
C ILE A 310 13.10 5.18 -5.61
N THR A 311 12.19 4.24 -5.85
CA THR A 311 11.06 3.99 -4.98
C THR A 311 11.41 2.90 -3.98
N SER A 312 11.20 3.18 -2.70
CA SER A 312 11.28 2.21 -1.61
C SER A 312 10.05 2.35 -0.73
N SER A 313 9.04 1.55 -1.02
CA SER A 313 7.79 1.55 -0.28
C SER A 313 7.51 0.18 0.29
N GLY A 314 7.55 0.06 1.61
CA GLY A 314 7.27 -1.18 2.31
C GLY A 314 8.27 -1.56 3.39
N LEU A 315 8.57 -0.62 4.30
CA LEU A 315 9.28 -0.95 5.54
C LEU A 315 8.55 -2.02 6.34
N THR A 316 7.22 -2.09 6.23
CA THR A 316 6.40 -3.18 6.78
C THR A 316 5.29 -3.64 5.84
N GLN A 317 4.53 -2.71 5.24
CA GLN A 317 3.45 -3.02 4.32
C GLN A 317 4.04 -3.21 2.93
N ALA A 318 4.10 -4.46 2.49
CA ALA A 318 4.61 -4.82 1.18
C ALA A 318 3.51 -5.51 0.38
N VAL A 319 3.44 -5.24 -0.93
CA VAL A 319 2.35 -5.70 -1.80
C VAL A 319 2.25 -7.23 -1.87
N GLU A 320 3.36 -7.97 -1.78
CA GLU A 320 3.32 -9.44 -1.75
C GLU A 320 2.74 -9.96 -0.43
N LYS A 321 2.84 -9.20 0.67
CA LYS A 321 2.32 -9.60 1.99
C LYS A 321 0.81 -9.43 2.14
N VAL A 322 0.14 -8.73 1.21
CA VAL A 322 -1.32 -8.57 1.25
C VAL A 322 -2.06 -9.77 0.65
N ILE A 323 -1.34 -10.62 -0.08
CA ILE A 323 -1.84 -11.84 -0.72
C ILE A 323 -1.37 -13.06 0.11
N PRO A 324 -2.19 -14.12 0.27
CA PRO A 324 -1.74 -15.35 0.90
C PRO A 324 -0.47 -15.89 0.23
N GLU A 325 0.49 -16.35 1.02
CA GLU A 325 1.83 -16.76 0.57
C GLU A 325 1.84 -17.71 -0.65
N PRO A 326 0.96 -18.74 -0.76
CA PRO A 326 0.94 -19.61 -1.94
C PRO A 326 0.57 -18.91 -3.26
N LEU A 327 0.01 -17.70 -3.17
CA LEU A 327 -0.45 -16.88 -4.30
C LEU A 327 0.40 -15.61 -4.49
N ALA A 328 1.41 -15.35 -3.65
CA ALA A 328 2.24 -14.15 -3.73
C ALA A 328 2.95 -14.01 -5.09
N PHE A 329 3.33 -15.13 -5.72
CA PHE A 329 3.93 -15.15 -7.06
C PHE A 329 3.05 -14.49 -8.14
N LEU A 330 1.73 -14.40 -7.94
CA LEU A 330 0.82 -13.72 -8.87
C LEU A 330 1.13 -12.22 -8.96
N VAL A 331 1.64 -11.62 -7.88
CA VAL A 331 2.07 -10.21 -7.87
C VAL A 331 3.27 -10.02 -8.78
N GLU A 332 4.26 -10.92 -8.72
CA GLU A 332 5.43 -10.88 -9.60
C GLU A 332 5.04 -11.07 -11.07
N VAL A 333 4.12 -12.01 -11.35
CA VAL A 333 3.58 -12.24 -12.70
C VAL A 333 2.83 -11.01 -13.19
N ALA A 334 1.99 -10.40 -12.35
CA ALA A 334 1.29 -9.16 -12.70
C ALA A 334 2.27 -8.01 -12.97
N ALA A 335 3.31 -7.85 -12.15
CA ALA A 335 4.35 -6.84 -12.34
C ALA A 335 5.12 -7.06 -13.65
N TRP A 336 5.39 -8.31 -14.03
CA TRP A 336 6.04 -8.67 -15.30
C TRP A 336 5.14 -8.41 -16.52
N LEU A 337 3.83 -8.66 -16.39
CA LEU A 337 2.85 -8.43 -17.45
C LEU A 337 2.44 -6.96 -17.58
N THR A 338 2.70 -6.13 -16.58
CA THR A 338 2.40 -4.70 -16.63
C THR A 338 3.43 -3.99 -17.52
N PRO A 339 3.00 -3.29 -18.58
CA PRO A 339 3.92 -2.47 -19.36
C PRO A 339 4.51 -1.34 -18.51
N THR A 340 5.83 -1.30 -18.40
CA THR A 340 6.54 -0.25 -17.63
C THR A 340 7.71 0.27 -18.45
N THR A 341 7.51 1.42 -19.09
CA THR A 341 8.46 1.95 -20.07
C THR A 341 9.64 2.65 -19.40
N MET A 342 9.42 3.26 -18.24
CA MET A 342 10.47 3.97 -17.49
C MET A 342 11.21 3.09 -16.48
N ARG A 343 10.72 1.88 -16.18
CA ARG A 343 11.40 0.99 -15.23
C ARG A 343 12.77 0.59 -15.77
N LEU A 344 13.79 0.73 -14.95
CA LEU A 344 15.15 0.31 -15.27
C LEU A 344 15.25 -1.21 -15.08
N ILE A 345 15.24 -1.94 -16.20
CA ILE A 345 15.38 -3.40 -16.20
C ILE A 345 16.85 -3.75 -16.44
N SER A 346 17.48 -4.38 -15.46
CA SER A 346 18.89 -4.79 -15.48
C SER A 346 19.08 -6.21 -14.97
N THR A 347 20.28 -6.76 -15.18
CA THR A 347 20.70 -8.05 -14.61
C THR A 347 20.96 -7.99 -13.11
N SER A 348 21.09 -6.80 -12.52
CA SER A 348 21.23 -6.60 -11.07
C SER A 348 19.91 -6.72 -10.31
N CYS A 349 18.78 -6.89 -11.01
CA CYS A 349 17.50 -7.16 -10.37
C CYS A 349 17.41 -8.62 -9.93
N ARG A 350 16.96 -8.83 -8.69
CA ARG A 350 16.66 -10.17 -8.15
C ARG A 350 15.53 -10.87 -8.91
N TYR A 351 14.53 -10.11 -9.38
CA TYR A 351 13.38 -10.60 -10.13
C TYR A 351 13.35 -10.03 -11.54
N ARG A 352 12.80 -10.80 -12.49
CA ARG A 352 12.71 -10.40 -13.91
C ARG A 352 11.85 -9.15 -14.16
N SER A 353 10.90 -8.86 -13.27
CA SER A 353 10.06 -7.67 -13.33
C SER A 353 10.81 -6.40 -12.94
N CYS A 354 11.96 -6.51 -12.25
CA CYS A 354 12.65 -5.42 -11.56
C CYS A 354 11.76 -4.61 -10.62
N THR A 355 10.73 -5.27 -10.08
CA THR A 355 9.90 -4.80 -8.97
C THR A 355 10.13 -5.74 -7.80
N TYR A 356 10.29 -5.17 -6.61
CA TYR A 356 10.50 -5.93 -5.39
C TYR A 356 9.30 -5.72 -4.46
N GLY A 357 8.39 -6.69 -4.40
CA GLY A 357 7.12 -6.58 -3.69
C GLY A 357 7.14 -7.00 -2.22
N GLN A 358 8.32 -7.30 -1.67
CA GLN A 358 8.52 -7.67 -0.27
C GLN A 358 9.03 -6.49 0.57
N THR A 359 9.15 -6.71 1.89
CA THR A 359 9.64 -5.68 2.81
C THR A 359 11.03 -5.19 2.43
N ASN A 360 11.17 -3.87 2.30
CA ASN A 360 12.34 -3.23 1.70
C ASN A 360 12.63 -1.83 2.26
N PHE A 361 13.88 -1.39 2.07
CA PHE A 361 14.33 -0.02 2.31
C PHE A 361 15.25 0.44 1.17
N GLY A 362 15.30 1.75 0.95
CA GLY A 362 16.15 2.39 -0.04
C GLY A 362 17.49 2.78 0.57
N ALA A 363 18.57 2.58 -0.16
CA ALA A 363 19.92 2.93 0.27
C ALA A 363 20.65 3.71 -0.83
N ILE A 364 21.38 4.74 -0.42
CA ILE A 364 22.22 5.57 -1.28
C ILE A 364 23.62 5.60 -0.66
N GLU A 365 24.60 5.16 -1.44
CA GLU A 365 26.03 5.23 -1.10
C GLU A 365 26.71 6.19 -2.10
N ILE A 366 27.39 7.21 -1.60
CA ILE A 366 28.15 8.16 -2.42
C ILE A 366 29.64 7.92 -2.18
N ASP A 367 30.33 7.47 -3.21
CA ASP A 367 31.78 7.28 -3.17
C ASP A 367 32.47 8.56 -3.65
N TRP A 368 32.86 9.39 -2.68
CA TRP A 368 33.62 10.62 -2.91
C TRP A 368 35.12 10.39 -3.18
N GLY A 369 35.61 9.15 -3.08
CA GLY A 369 37.02 8.80 -3.26
C GLY A 369 37.38 8.43 -4.70
N VAL A 370 36.39 8.16 -5.54
CA VAL A 370 36.56 7.80 -6.95
C VAL A 370 36.31 8.98 -7.88
N THR A 371 36.91 8.94 -9.07
CA THR A 371 36.71 9.94 -10.14
C THR A 371 36.34 9.22 -11.44
N PRO A 372 35.14 9.45 -12.02
CA PRO A 372 34.08 10.31 -11.50
C PRO A 372 33.47 9.77 -10.19
N VAL A 373 33.02 10.68 -9.31
CA VAL A 373 32.24 10.34 -8.09
C VAL A 373 31.08 9.45 -8.50
N THR A 374 30.81 8.39 -7.73
CA THR A 374 29.75 7.43 -8.04
C THR A 374 28.67 7.47 -6.96
N VAL A 375 27.41 7.49 -7.38
CA VAL A 375 26.23 7.37 -6.52
C VAL A 375 25.61 6.00 -6.77
N LYS A 376 25.75 5.10 -5.80
CA LYS A 376 25.15 3.77 -5.81
C LYS A 376 23.80 3.83 -5.12
N VAL A 377 22.74 3.46 -5.84
CA VAL A 377 21.37 3.46 -5.36
C VAL A 377 20.80 2.04 -5.36
N GLU A 378 20.15 1.66 -4.27
CA GLU A 378 19.66 0.30 -4.07
C GLU A 378 18.30 0.26 -3.40
N VAL A 379 17.52 -0.75 -3.76
CA VAL A 379 16.42 -1.27 -2.94
C VAL A 379 16.94 -2.53 -2.27
N ARG A 380 16.94 -2.55 -0.94
CA ARG A 380 17.46 -3.65 -0.11
C ARG A 380 16.34 -4.37 0.61
N ASP A 381 16.52 -5.67 0.83
CA ASP A 381 15.57 -6.48 1.58
C ASP A 381 15.71 -6.35 3.10
N VAL A 382 14.84 -7.05 3.83
CA VAL A 382 14.81 -7.07 5.30
C VAL A 382 16.14 -7.53 5.96
N ASN A 383 17.00 -8.23 5.22
CA ASN A 383 18.29 -8.72 5.68
C ASN A 383 19.45 -7.82 5.19
N GLY A 384 19.16 -6.73 4.48
CA GLY A 384 20.14 -5.77 3.98
C GLY A 384 20.79 -6.14 2.65
N HIS A 385 20.36 -7.22 1.99
CA HIS A 385 20.88 -7.60 0.68
C HIS A 385 20.20 -6.78 -0.42
N PRO A 386 20.94 -6.34 -1.46
CA PRO A 386 20.35 -5.65 -2.59
C PRO A 386 19.37 -6.56 -3.34
N ALA A 387 18.18 -6.04 -3.61
CA ALA A 387 17.18 -6.64 -4.51
C ALA A 387 17.19 -5.95 -5.88
N ILE A 388 17.47 -4.65 -5.91
CA ILE A 388 17.67 -3.84 -7.11
C ILE A 388 18.85 -2.92 -6.82
N SER A 389 19.79 -2.78 -7.76
CA SER A 389 21.00 -1.99 -7.56
C SER A 389 21.44 -1.32 -8.87
N VAL A 390 21.76 -0.03 -8.81
CA VAL A 390 22.27 0.76 -9.94
C VAL A 390 23.41 1.65 -9.45
N ASN A 391 24.51 1.69 -10.21
CA ASN A 391 25.60 2.64 -10.00
C ASN A 391 25.48 3.76 -11.01
N ILE A 392 25.40 5.00 -10.53
CA ILE A 392 25.22 6.20 -11.35
C ILE A 392 26.47 7.08 -11.18
N PRO A 393 27.32 7.22 -12.21
CA PRO A 393 28.39 8.21 -12.20
C PRO A 393 27.80 9.61 -12.05
N LEU A 394 28.36 10.46 -11.19
CA LEU A 394 27.87 11.82 -10.98
C LEU A 394 27.86 12.65 -12.26
N SER A 395 28.80 12.36 -13.18
CA SER A 395 28.86 12.95 -14.52
C SER A 395 27.62 12.66 -15.36
N GLU A 396 26.92 11.55 -15.11
CA GLU A 396 25.66 11.22 -15.79
C GLU A 396 24.50 12.08 -15.29
N LEU A 397 24.57 12.59 -14.06
CA LEU A 397 23.58 13.51 -13.49
C LEU A 397 23.93 14.99 -13.76
N GLN A 398 24.83 15.25 -14.71
CA GLN A 398 25.27 16.59 -15.07
C GLN A 398 24.92 16.86 -16.53
N ASN A 399 24.51 18.10 -16.82
CA ASN A 399 24.28 18.52 -18.21
C ASN A 399 25.58 18.47 -19.01
N GLN A 400 25.70 17.51 -19.93
CA GLN A 400 26.92 17.28 -20.71
C GLN A 400 27.08 18.21 -21.93
N GLY A 401 26.19 19.20 -22.11
CA GLY A 401 26.24 20.09 -23.27
C GLY A 401 25.94 19.35 -24.60
N SER A 402 25.72 20.10 -25.69
CA SER A 402 25.37 19.51 -26.98
C SER A 402 26.52 18.79 -27.68
N ASN A 403 27.77 18.98 -27.22
CA ASN A 403 28.96 18.55 -27.97
C ASN A 403 29.30 17.06 -27.82
N ASP A 404 28.84 16.39 -26.76
CA ASP A 404 29.01 14.93 -26.58
C ASP A 404 27.80 14.11 -27.03
N ARG A 405 26.76 14.74 -27.60
CA ARG A 405 25.60 14.01 -28.16
C ARG A 405 25.90 13.24 -29.46
N ASN A 406 27.15 13.21 -29.92
CA ASN A 406 27.55 12.59 -31.18
C ASN A 406 27.93 11.10 -31.10
N THR A 407 27.75 10.41 -29.97
CA THR A 407 28.09 8.98 -29.86
C THR A 407 27.06 8.09 -29.16
N LEU A 408 25.94 8.62 -28.69
CA LEU A 408 24.78 7.83 -28.27
C LEU A 408 23.83 7.67 -29.46
N LYS A 409 23.74 6.46 -30.01
CA LYS A 409 22.76 6.13 -31.05
C LYS A 409 21.39 6.62 -30.60
N VAL A 410 20.71 7.42 -31.42
CA VAL A 410 19.37 7.99 -31.16
C VAL A 410 18.35 6.94 -30.68
N ALA A 411 18.53 5.67 -31.05
CA ALA A 411 17.71 4.54 -30.59
C ALA A 411 17.93 4.17 -29.10
N GLU A 412 19.10 4.39 -28.54
CA GLU A 412 19.44 4.11 -27.13
C GLU A 412 18.95 5.24 -26.21
N LEU A 413 19.02 6.49 -26.68
CA LEU A 413 18.39 7.68 -26.05
C LEU A 413 16.85 7.64 -26.06
N GLN A 414 16.23 6.84 -26.93
CA GLN A 414 14.77 6.62 -26.94
C GLN A 414 14.30 5.60 -25.91
N ARG A 415 15.22 4.82 -25.31
CA ARG A 415 14.87 3.90 -24.23
C ARG A 415 14.36 4.75 -23.06
N HIS A 416 13.27 4.34 -22.42
CA HIS A 416 12.66 5.07 -21.29
C HIS A 416 12.11 6.48 -21.58
N CYS A 417 11.78 6.80 -22.83
CA CYS A 417 11.18 8.08 -23.21
C CYS A 417 9.65 8.07 -23.33
N THR A 418 9.05 6.90 -23.56
CA THR A 418 7.61 6.78 -23.74
C THR A 418 6.93 6.77 -22.38
N LEU A 419 5.94 7.65 -22.17
CA LEU A 419 5.06 7.55 -21.01
C LEU A 419 4.07 6.40 -21.20
N GLU A 420 3.77 5.65 -20.15
CA GLU A 420 2.83 4.51 -20.19
C GLU A 420 1.45 4.90 -20.72
N ARG A 421 0.99 6.14 -20.44
CA ARG A 421 -0.27 6.69 -20.98
C ARG A 421 -0.28 6.83 -22.51
N ASN A 422 0.89 6.97 -23.13
CA ASN A 422 1.07 7.15 -24.58
C ASN A 422 1.23 5.81 -25.32
N LEU A 423 1.24 4.69 -24.60
CA LEU A 423 1.32 3.36 -25.22
C LEU A 423 0.06 3.06 -26.05
N PRO A 424 0.18 2.26 -27.13
CA PRO A 424 -1.00 1.73 -27.83
C PRO A 424 -1.95 1.03 -26.86
N TRP A 425 -3.26 1.20 -27.05
CA TRP A 425 -4.27 0.72 -26.11
C TRP A 425 -4.16 -0.79 -25.83
N ILE A 426 -3.80 -1.60 -26.83
CA ILE A 426 -3.61 -3.06 -26.68
C ILE A 426 -2.49 -3.35 -25.68
N THR A 427 -1.36 -2.66 -25.81
CA THR A 427 -0.23 -2.81 -24.89
C THR A 427 -0.62 -2.29 -23.51
N ARG A 428 -1.20 -1.08 -23.47
CA ARG A 428 -1.58 -0.39 -22.23
C ARG A 428 -2.53 -1.23 -21.37
N TYR A 429 -3.55 -1.83 -21.98
CA TYR A 429 -4.56 -2.64 -21.30
C TYR A 429 -4.29 -4.14 -21.32
N ARG A 430 -3.07 -4.58 -21.68
CA ARG A 430 -2.71 -6.00 -21.77
C ARG A 430 -3.04 -6.79 -20.51
N LEU A 431 -2.67 -6.27 -19.33
CA LEU A 431 -2.96 -6.93 -18.05
C LEU A 431 -4.46 -7.07 -17.82
N ALA A 432 -5.23 -6.02 -18.11
CA ALA A 432 -6.68 -6.03 -17.99
C ALA A 432 -7.33 -7.06 -18.92
N PHE A 433 -6.90 -7.12 -20.19
CA PHE A 433 -7.42 -8.12 -21.14
C PHE A 433 -7.15 -9.55 -20.66
N LEU A 434 -5.92 -9.84 -20.20
CA LEU A 434 -5.58 -11.15 -19.66
C LEU A 434 -6.42 -11.49 -18.42
N PHE A 435 -6.62 -10.53 -17.52
CA PHE A 435 -7.43 -10.70 -16.33
C PHE A 435 -8.90 -11.00 -16.65
N TYR A 436 -9.53 -10.17 -17.49
CA TYR A 436 -10.93 -10.37 -17.86
C TYR A 436 -11.14 -11.62 -18.72
N TYR A 437 -10.17 -11.96 -19.59
CA TYR A 437 -10.18 -13.22 -20.33
C TYR A 437 -10.14 -14.42 -19.38
N PHE A 438 -9.24 -14.41 -18.39
CA PHE A 438 -9.17 -15.46 -17.36
C PHE A 438 -10.49 -15.58 -16.60
N LEU A 439 -11.09 -14.47 -16.18
CA LEU A 439 -12.40 -14.48 -15.50
C LEU A 439 -13.51 -15.05 -16.40
N ALA A 440 -13.53 -14.70 -17.69
CA ALA A 440 -14.50 -15.23 -18.64
C ALA A 440 -14.35 -16.75 -18.83
N VAL A 441 -13.12 -17.24 -18.95
CA VAL A 441 -12.84 -18.69 -19.04
C VAL A 441 -13.27 -19.39 -17.76
N LEU A 442 -12.96 -18.83 -16.59
CA LEU A 442 -13.37 -19.38 -15.30
C LEU A 442 -14.90 -19.45 -15.17
N LEU A 443 -15.60 -18.41 -15.59
CA LEU A 443 -17.07 -18.38 -15.61
C LEU A 443 -17.63 -19.47 -16.53
N LEU A 444 -17.09 -19.62 -17.74
CA LEU A 444 -17.51 -20.68 -18.68
C LEU A 444 -17.25 -22.08 -18.12
N LEU A 445 -16.14 -22.29 -17.42
CA LEU A 445 -15.84 -23.55 -16.73
C LEU A 445 -16.87 -23.83 -15.63
N VAL A 446 -17.20 -22.83 -14.80
CA VAL A 446 -18.20 -22.98 -13.72
C VAL A 446 -19.59 -23.27 -14.30
N VAL A 447 -19.99 -22.56 -15.36
CA VAL A 447 -21.27 -22.81 -16.06
C VAL A 447 -21.28 -24.22 -16.67
N GLY A 448 -20.19 -24.63 -17.32
CA GLY A 448 -20.04 -25.97 -17.89
C GLY A 448 -20.11 -27.09 -16.84
N LEU A 449 -19.40 -26.92 -15.71
CA LEU A 449 -19.44 -27.85 -14.59
C LEU A 449 -20.83 -27.91 -13.93
N SER A 450 -21.49 -26.76 -13.76
CA SER A 450 -22.84 -26.67 -13.22
C SER A 450 -23.85 -27.35 -14.15
N TYR A 451 -23.76 -27.13 -15.46
CA TYR A 451 -24.60 -27.80 -16.45
C TYR A 451 -24.36 -29.31 -16.46
N ALA A 452 -23.10 -29.75 -16.40
CA ALA A 452 -22.74 -31.16 -16.32
C ALA A 452 -23.30 -31.81 -15.04
N ALA A 453 -23.19 -31.14 -13.89
CA ALA A 453 -23.76 -31.57 -12.62
C ALA A 453 -25.29 -31.68 -12.72
N ILE A 454 -25.99 -30.67 -13.25
CA ILE A 454 -27.45 -30.72 -13.45
C ILE A 454 -27.85 -31.89 -14.35
N LYS A 455 -27.14 -32.11 -15.47
CA LYS A 455 -27.41 -33.21 -16.41
C LYS A 455 -27.16 -34.57 -15.75
N TYR A 456 -26.08 -34.70 -14.99
CA TYR A 456 -25.76 -35.92 -14.24
C TYR A 456 -26.81 -36.23 -13.17
N THR A 457 -27.20 -35.23 -12.38
CA THR A 457 -28.27 -35.30 -11.38
C THR A 457 -29.60 -35.70 -12.02
N LYS A 458 -30.00 -35.07 -13.13
CA LYS A 458 -31.20 -35.47 -13.90
C LYS A 458 -31.12 -36.92 -14.40
N ARG A 459 -29.94 -37.40 -14.81
CA ARG A 459 -29.76 -38.79 -15.25
C ARG A 459 -29.87 -39.80 -14.11
N ILE A 460 -29.40 -39.46 -12.90
CA ILE A 460 -29.56 -40.28 -11.70
C ILE A 460 -31.03 -40.35 -11.29
N PHE A 461 -31.67 -39.19 -11.10
CA PHE A 461 -33.08 -39.15 -10.67
C PHE A 461 -34.06 -39.65 -11.76
N GLY A 462 -33.71 -39.48 -13.04
CA GLY A 462 -34.47 -40.08 -14.15
C GLY A 462 -34.41 -41.61 -14.18
N LYS A 463 -33.29 -42.21 -13.73
CA LYS A 463 -33.17 -43.67 -13.54
C LYS A 463 -33.90 -44.17 -12.29
N CYS A 464 -33.99 -43.38 -11.22
CA CYS A 464 -34.78 -43.73 -10.04
C CYS A 464 -36.29 -43.80 -10.33
N LYS A 465 -36.79 -43.05 -11.32
CA LYS A 465 -38.20 -43.13 -11.77
C LYS A 465 -38.54 -44.44 -12.50
N TYR A 466 -37.55 -45.18 -13.00
CA TYR A 466 -37.76 -46.44 -13.75
C TYR A 466 -37.76 -47.70 -12.86
N TYR A 467 -37.40 -47.60 -11.58
CA TYR A 467 -37.43 -48.74 -10.64
C TYR A 467 -38.74 -48.90 -9.86
N HIS A 468 -39.73 -48.02 -10.09
CA HIS A 468 -41.03 -48.09 -9.39
C HIS A 468 -42.13 -48.86 -10.15
N HIS A 469 -41.79 -49.60 -11.21
CA HIS A 469 -42.76 -50.37 -12.00
C HIS A 469 -42.68 -51.90 -11.89
N ASN A 470 -42.04 -52.43 -10.84
CA ASN A 470 -42.29 -53.81 -10.42
C ASN A 470 -43.13 -53.82 -9.14
N SER A 471 -44.38 -54.23 -9.33
CA SER A 471 -45.40 -54.47 -8.32
C SER A 471 -44.91 -55.45 -7.27
N VAL A 472 -44.33 -54.98 -6.17
CA VAL A 472 -44.30 -55.76 -4.93
C VAL A 472 -45.62 -55.52 -4.23
N LYS A 473 -46.55 -56.46 -4.37
CA LYS A 473 -47.67 -56.62 -3.44
C LYS A 473 -47.06 -56.92 -2.06
N ILE A 474 -46.96 -55.91 -1.21
CA ILE A 474 -46.75 -56.14 0.22
C ILE A 474 -48.13 -56.44 0.80
N SER A 475 -48.37 -57.72 1.07
CA SER A 475 -49.51 -58.17 1.86
C SER A 475 -49.44 -57.50 3.24
N VAL A 476 -50.49 -56.76 3.58
CA VAL A 476 -50.72 -56.30 4.94
C VAL A 476 -51.00 -57.54 5.79
N VAL A 477 -49.99 -58.01 6.53
CA VAL A 477 -50.18 -58.94 7.63
C VAL A 477 -50.19 -58.10 8.90
N GLN A 478 -51.31 -58.18 9.62
CA GLN A 478 -51.53 -57.57 10.93
C GLN A 478 -50.37 -57.85 11.89
N ILE A 479 -49.86 -56.80 12.53
CA ILE A 479 -49.18 -56.92 13.81
C ILE A 479 -49.85 -55.96 14.79
N SER A 480 -50.43 -56.56 15.83
CA SER A 480 -51.08 -55.91 16.98
C SER A 480 -50.10 -55.02 17.76
N PRO A 481 -50.55 -53.93 18.42
CA PRO A 481 -49.66 -53.04 19.15
C PRO A 481 -49.33 -53.62 20.53
N VAL A 482 -48.09 -54.08 20.71
CA VAL A 482 -47.51 -54.29 22.03
C VAL A 482 -46.23 -53.45 22.10
N ILE A 483 -46.26 -52.43 22.97
CA ILE A 483 -45.21 -51.92 23.85
C ILE A 483 -45.56 -50.45 24.15
N CYS A 484 -46.31 -50.27 25.22
CA CYS A 484 -46.31 -49.06 26.02
C CYS A 484 -46.13 -49.54 27.45
N GLN A 485 -44.91 -49.51 27.97
CA GLN A 485 -44.64 -49.50 29.41
C GLN A 485 -43.17 -49.20 29.72
N ILE A 486 -43.00 -48.18 30.57
CA ILE A 486 -41.98 -48.07 31.63
C ILE A 486 -40.56 -47.72 31.19
N CYS A 487 -40.24 -46.43 31.22
CA CYS A 487 -38.93 -45.96 31.69
C CYS A 487 -39.07 -45.53 33.15
N SER A 488 -38.66 -46.40 34.06
CA SER A 488 -38.25 -46.01 35.41
C SER A 488 -36.79 -46.42 35.61
N SER A 489 -36.13 -45.65 36.46
CA SER A 489 -34.84 -45.89 37.12
C SER A 489 -33.61 -45.13 36.59
N SER A 490 -33.11 -44.30 37.52
CA SER A 490 -31.69 -44.08 37.81
C SER A 490 -31.05 -42.80 37.27
N PHE A 491 -31.36 -41.66 37.90
CA PHE A 491 -30.32 -40.69 38.25
C PHE A 491 -30.48 -40.26 39.71
N LYS A 492 -29.50 -40.67 40.54
CA LYS A 492 -29.22 -40.11 41.86
C LYS A 492 -28.56 -38.75 41.67
N VAL A 493 -29.09 -37.69 42.29
CA VAL A 493 -28.28 -36.56 42.80
C VAL A 493 -28.89 -36.12 44.12
N SER A 494 -28.01 -35.90 45.10
CA SER A 494 -28.22 -35.61 46.51
C SER A 494 -29.01 -34.35 46.81
N GLN A 495 -29.83 -34.41 47.85
CA GLN A 495 -30.35 -33.25 48.59
C GLN A 495 -29.25 -32.65 49.46
N GLU A 496 -29.12 -31.33 49.42
CA GLU A 496 -28.77 -30.52 50.59
C GLU A 496 -29.81 -29.43 50.76
N ALA A 497 -30.22 -29.23 52.02
CA ALA A 497 -31.33 -28.41 52.45
C ALA A 497 -30.88 -27.01 52.85
N THR A 498 -31.73 -26.02 52.60
CA THR A 498 -32.00 -24.76 53.36
C THR A 498 -33.09 -24.05 52.55
N GLY A 499 -34.18 -23.47 53.06
CA GLY A 499 -34.47 -22.85 54.35
C GLY A 499 -34.98 -21.43 54.08
N SER A 500 -36.19 -21.11 54.58
CA SER A 500 -36.83 -19.78 54.76
C SER A 500 -37.45 -18.99 53.57
N THR A 501 -38.79 -19.05 53.52
CA THR A 501 -39.79 -17.97 53.65
C THR A 501 -39.49 -16.54 53.14
N PHE A 502 -40.41 -15.95 52.36
CA PHE A 502 -41.21 -14.76 52.74
C PHE A 502 -42.38 -14.50 51.75
N TYR A 503 -43.44 -13.90 52.28
CA TYR A 503 -44.77 -13.61 51.73
C TYR A 503 -44.80 -12.50 50.66
N GLU A 504 -45.78 -12.54 49.72
CA GLU A 504 -46.82 -11.49 49.59
C GLU A 504 -47.94 -11.86 48.58
N GLU A 505 -49.11 -11.27 48.79
CA GLU A 505 -50.44 -11.69 48.35
C GLU A 505 -50.94 -11.02 47.04
N LYS A 506 -51.66 -11.83 46.21
CA LYS A 506 -52.96 -11.58 45.49
C LYS A 506 -53.18 -10.32 44.60
N PRO A 507 -54.26 -10.24 43.77
CA PRO A 507 -55.41 -11.14 43.56
C PRO A 507 -55.70 -11.54 42.08
N PRO A 508 -56.72 -12.42 41.84
CA PRO A 508 -57.02 -13.04 40.55
C PRO A 508 -58.19 -12.37 39.80
N LEU A 509 -58.28 -12.58 38.49
CA LEU A 509 -59.49 -12.33 37.71
C LEU A 509 -59.93 -13.57 36.93
N GLN A 510 -61.22 -13.84 37.08
CA GLN A 510 -61.98 -15.02 36.70
C GLN A 510 -62.19 -15.13 35.19
N CYS A 511 -62.14 -16.35 34.66
CA CYS A 511 -62.68 -16.69 33.35
C CYS A 511 -64.07 -17.32 33.52
N PHE A 512 -65.08 -16.67 32.94
CA PHE A 512 -66.39 -17.27 32.66
C PHE A 512 -66.32 -18.03 31.31
N SER A 513 -66.87 -19.23 31.28
CA SER A 513 -67.36 -19.90 30.07
C SER A 513 -68.90 -19.76 30.07
N PRO A 514 -69.60 -19.73 28.93
CA PRO A 514 -69.97 -21.02 28.32
C PRO A 514 -70.20 -21.03 26.78
N ALA A 515 -70.22 -22.27 26.26
CA ALA A 515 -71.09 -22.79 25.20
C ALA A 515 -70.79 -22.56 23.69
N LEU A 516 -70.49 -23.70 23.06
CA LEU A 516 -70.62 -24.15 21.65
C LEU A 516 -71.99 -23.77 20.99
N PRO A 517 -72.22 -23.83 19.64
CA PRO A 517 -71.76 -24.92 18.75
C PRO A 517 -71.57 -24.68 17.21
N ARG A 518 -70.92 -25.68 16.58
CA ARG A 518 -71.09 -26.25 15.21
C ARG A 518 -70.71 -25.45 13.93
N ARG A 519 -69.77 -26.09 13.19
CA ARG A 519 -69.59 -26.23 11.72
C ARG A 519 -70.19 -25.17 10.79
N ARG A 520 -69.30 -24.52 10.01
CA ARG A 520 -69.43 -24.31 8.55
C ARG A 520 -68.04 -24.07 7.95
N GLU A 521 -67.76 -24.75 6.83
CA GLU A 521 -66.64 -24.45 5.93
C GLU A 521 -66.87 -23.10 5.25
N ILE A 522 -65.89 -22.19 5.34
CA ILE A 522 -65.69 -21.13 4.35
C ILE A 522 -64.17 -20.91 4.22
N SER A 523 -63.63 -21.27 3.05
CA SER A 523 -62.33 -20.79 2.57
C SER A 523 -62.45 -19.33 2.16
N CYS A 524 -61.52 -18.47 2.59
CA CYS A 524 -60.81 -17.52 1.72
C CYS A 524 -59.88 -16.57 2.50
N ASN A 525 -58.63 -16.53 2.03
CA ASN A 525 -57.70 -15.41 1.98
C ASN A 525 -57.23 -14.74 3.30
N LEU A 526 -56.02 -15.12 3.71
CA LEU A 526 -55.14 -14.30 4.54
C LEU A 526 -54.74 -13.02 3.78
N ILE A 527 -55.30 -11.90 4.20
CA ILE A 527 -54.72 -10.58 4.01
C ILE A 527 -53.77 -10.34 5.19
N LEU A 528 -52.48 -10.19 4.88
CA LEU A 528 -51.46 -9.73 5.81
C LEU A 528 -51.60 -8.22 6.01
N ASN A 529 -51.72 -7.78 7.26
CA ASN A 529 -51.27 -6.49 7.76
C ASN A 529 -51.03 -6.66 9.27
N GLU A 530 -49.78 -6.85 9.69
CA GLU A 530 -48.85 -5.80 10.15
C GLU A 530 -49.29 -5.06 11.42
N THR A 531 -48.60 -5.39 12.52
CA THR A 531 -48.18 -4.53 13.65
C THR A 531 -47.33 -5.44 14.56
N LYS A 532 -46.00 -5.47 14.42
CA LYS A 532 -44.99 -4.65 15.13
C LYS A 532 -45.35 -4.41 16.60
N ASP A 533 -44.71 -5.17 17.48
CA ASP A 533 -43.89 -4.64 18.58
C ASP A 533 -42.95 -5.73 19.12
N TRP A 534 -41.65 -5.43 19.13
CA TRP A 534 -40.58 -6.28 19.67
C TRP A 534 -39.98 -5.57 20.89
N ILE A 535 -40.13 -6.17 22.06
CA ILE A 535 -39.32 -5.87 23.25
C ILE A 535 -38.27 -6.98 23.36
N ALA A 536 -37.00 -6.56 23.47
CA ALA A 536 -35.84 -7.40 23.65
C ALA A 536 -35.46 -7.52 25.14
N ILE A 537 -35.11 -8.72 25.59
CA ILE A 537 -34.20 -8.97 26.73
C ILE A 537 -33.23 -10.11 26.33
N PRO A 538 -31.94 -10.03 26.71
CA PRO A 538 -30.82 -10.61 25.97
C PRO A 538 -30.30 -11.93 26.55
N ASN A 539 -29.32 -12.50 25.84
CA ASN A 539 -28.47 -13.66 26.19
C ASN A 539 -29.08 -15.05 25.99
N LEU A 540 -28.99 -15.54 24.75
CA LEU A 540 -28.78 -16.95 24.50
C LEU A 540 -27.56 -17.10 23.59
N GLN A 541 -26.47 -17.66 24.14
CA GLN A 541 -25.32 -18.11 23.38
C GLN A 541 -25.76 -19.25 22.46
N LEU A 542 -25.68 -19.04 21.15
CA LEU A 542 -25.80 -20.08 20.14
C LEU A 542 -24.40 -20.65 19.88
N GLU A 543 -24.10 -21.78 20.52
CA GLU A 543 -23.08 -22.70 20.03
C GLU A 543 -23.58 -23.33 18.72
N VAL A 544 -22.99 -22.92 17.61
CA VAL A 544 -23.20 -23.56 16.31
C VAL A 544 -22.27 -24.77 16.24
N CYS A 545 -22.85 -25.96 16.38
CA CYS A 545 -22.15 -27.22 16.12
C CYS A 545 -22.04 -27.44 14.60
N PRO A 546 -20.83 -27.66 14.04
CA PRO A 546 -20.61 -27.83 12.60
C PRO A 546 -20.65 -29.31 12.20
N THR A 547 -21.66 -29.75 11.45
CA THR A 547 -21.64 -31.06 10.79
C THR A 547 -22.25 -31.01 9.40
N PHE A 548 -21.50 -30.45 8.46
CA PHE A 548 -21.66 -30.78 7.04
C PHE A 548 -20.33 -30.45 6.34
N TRP A 549 -19.31 -31.34 6.43
CA TRP A 549 -18.18 -31.48 5.48
C TRP A 549 -17.05 -32.48 5.89
N GLN A 550 -17.30 -33.55 6.67
CA GLN A 550 -16.27 -34.60 6.86
C GLN A 550 -16.86 -36.01 6.80
N ALA A 551 -16.95 -36.56 5.59
CA ALA A 551 -17.12 -37.99 5.35
C ALA A 551 -16.35 -38.41 4.09
N LEU A 552 -15.02 -38.23 4.11
CA LEU A 552 -14.08 -38.88 3.18
C LEU A 552 -12.69 -38.97 3.86
N ALA A 553 -12.56 -39.82 4.88
CA ALA A 553 -11.30 -40.44 5.30
C ALA A 553 -11.52 -41.33 6.54
N ALA A 554 -11.76 -42.62 6.34
CA ALA A 554 -11.42 -43.66 7.32
C ALA A 554 -11.66 -45.06 6.70
N TRP A 555 -10.61 -45.69 6.18
CA TRP A 555 -10.50 -47.15 6.12
C TRP A 555 -9.31 -47.53 7.03
N PRO A 556 -9.42 -48.52 7.93
CA PRO A 556 -8.45 -48.69 9.00
C PRO A 556 -7.19 -49.41 8.52
N LEU A 557 -6.03 -48.89 8.93
CA LEU A 557 -4.77 -49.63 8.96
C LEU A 557 -4.83 -50.63 10.13
N GLY A 558 -5.18 -51.87 9.81
CA GLY A 558 -4.95 -53.03 10.67
C GLY A 558 -3.62 -53.68 10.32
N THR A 559 -2.72 -53.74 11.29
CA THR A 559 -1.45 -54.46 11.25
C THR A 559 -1.69 -55.98 11.25
N ALA A 560 -1.17 -56.67 10.23
CA ALA A 560 -1.05 -58.13 10.22
C ALA A 560 0.31 -58.55 9.69
N THR A 561 1.09 -59.16 10.57
CA THR A 561 2.40 -59.78 10.37
C THR A 561 2.21 -61.14 9.70
N VAL A 562 2.82 -61.41 8.53
CA VAL A 562 3.03 -62.78 8.02
C VAL A 562 4.38 -62.90 7.31
N GLN A 563 4.98 -64.07 7.52
CA GLN A 563 6.34 -64.55 7.31
C GLN A 563 6.95 -64.43 5.90
N ARG A 564 8.30 -64.37 5.90
CA ARG A 564 9.18 -64.69 4.76
C ARG A 564 9.00 -66.14 4.31
N GLY A 565 8.78 -66.34 3.02
CA GLY A 565 8.90 -67.61 2.30
C GLY A 565 9.57 -67.40 0.95
N LEU A 566 10.52 -68.27 0.62
CA LEU A 566 11.48 -68.23 -0.49
C LEU A 566 10.91 -68.77 -1.84
N LEU A 567 11.35 -68.16 -2.95
CA LEU A 567 11.58 -68.69 -4.33
C LEU A 567 10.38 -69.05 -5.26
N PRO A 568 10.55 -69.22 -6.60
CA PRO A 568 11.44 -68.57 -7.58
C PRO A 568 10.76 -68.18 -8.94
N SER A 569 11.52 -67.42 -9.75
CA SER A 569 11.58 -67.31 -11.24
C SER A 569 10.36 -67.61 -12.14
N GLY A 570 10.03 -66.62 -12.99
CA GLY A 570 9.89 -66.84 -14.44
C GLY A 570 8.48 -66.73 -15.05
N ARG A 571 8.23 -65.65 -15.81
CA ARG A 571 7.85 -65.70 -17.24
C ARG A 571 7.56 -64.31 -17.80
N LYS A 572 8.24 -64.01 -18.91
CA LYS A 572 8.00 -62.89 -19.83
C LYS A 572 6.62 -63.00 -20.48
N ARG A 573 5.93 -61.87 -20.67
CA ARG A 573 5.12 -61.60 -21.86
C ARG A 573 5.12 -60.12 -22.22
N LYS A 574 5.56 -59.83 -23.44
CA LYS A 574 5.51 -58.55 -24.15
C LYS A 574 4.09 -58.29 -24.67
N MET A 575 3.66 -57.02 -24.70
CA MET A 575 3.01 -56.35 -25.86
C MET A 575 2.71 -54.89 -25.44
N LYS A 576 3.44 -53.90 -25.95
CA LYS A 576 3.32 -53.16 -27.24
C LYS A 576 2.47 -51.88 -27.11
N SER A 577 3.20 -50.77 -27.29
CA SER A 577 2.85 -49.40 -27.71
C SER A 577 1.57 -49.24 -28.55
N LEU A 578 0.88 -48.11 -28.34
CA LEU A 578 0.35 -47.26 -29.41
C LEU A 578 0.21 -45.80 -28.92
N THR A 579 1.14 -44.97 -29.35
CA THR A 579 1.04 -43.52 -29.57
C THR A 579 0.08 -43.20 -30.72
N SER A 580 -0.74 -42.14 -30.61
CA SER A 580 -1.09 -41.15 -31.67
C SER A 580 -2.49 -40.53 -31.46
N ILE A 581 -2.65 -39.30 -31.95
CA ILE A 581 -3.85 -38.44 -32.10
C ILE A 581 -4.08 -37.49 -30.90
N GLY A 582 -3.95 -36.16 -30.98
CA GLY A 582 -3.63 -35.28 -32.10
C GLY A 582 -3.60 -33.81 -31.64
N MET A 583 -2.59 -33.06 -32.11
CA MET A 583 -2.60 -31.59 -32.15
C MET A 583 -3.46 -31.12 -33.33
N LYS A 584 -4.38 -30.17 -33.09
CA LYS A 584 -4.71 -29.02 -33.96
C LYS A 584 -6.01 -28.37 -33.48
N LEU A 585 -5.90 -27.19 -32.87
CA LEU A 585 -6.91 -26.12 -32.94
C LEU A 585 -6.32 -24.84 -32.33
N LEU A 586 -5.60 -24.10 -33.18
CA LEU A 586 -5.33 -22.67 -33.07
C LEU A 586 -5.33 -22.14 -34.52
N ALA A 587 -6.46 -21.57 -34.91
CA ALA A 587 -6.67 -20.67 -36.04
C ALA A 587 -7.84 -19.77 -35.65
#